data_AF-A0A6B2LNU0-F1
#
_entry.id   AF-A0A6B2LNU0-F1
#
_cell.length_a   1.000
_cell.length_b   1.000
_cell.length_c   1.000
_cell.angle_alpha   90.00
_cell.angle_beta   90.00
_cell.angle_gamma   90.00
#
_symmetry.space_group_name_H-M   'P 1'
#
loop_
_entity.id
_entity.type
_entity.pdbx_description
1 polymer ?
#
loop_
_entity_poly.entity_id
_entity_poly.type
_entity_poly.pdbx_seq_one_letter_code
_entity_poly.pdbx_strand_id
1 'polypeptide(L)'
;MQRGIEFMKQAVEEDQKKNYQDALRLYTCGLDYLVEAFKLEKDPKNRQAIKEKLEEYMERAEQLKTMESSHPGGKEEQLQKELISKEETIRKLMEENTRLKAEINKLKTTSGSEELKRVQNELIAAKQKIDELELVWDVVKSVKGQ
;
A
#
# COMPACT_ATOMS: atom_id res chain seq x y z
N MET A 1 1.37 26.53 17.18
CA MET A 1 2.06 26.81 15.90
C MET A 1 3.24 25.85 15.61
N GLN A 2 3.84 25.16 16.59
CA GLN A 2 5.00 24.27 16.37
C GLN A 2 4.80 23.13 15.33
N ARG A 3 3.58 22.58 15.21
CA ARG A 3 3.32 21.37 14.40
C ARG A 3 3.50 21.56 12.89
N GLY A 4 3.18 22.74 12.33
CA GLY A 4 3.29 22.98 10.89
C GLY A 4 4.72 22.93 10.37
N ILE A 5 5.67 23.44 11.16
CA ILE A 5 7.10 23.43 10.82
C ILE A 5 7.67 22.01 10.85
N GLU A 6 7.20 21.17 11.78
CA GLU A 6 7.59 19.75 11.85
C GLU A 6 7.11 18.99 10.60
N PHE A 7 5.85 19.20 10.18
CA PHE A 7 5.35 18.61 8.94
C PHE A 7 6.16 19.04 7.71
N MET A 8 6.55 20.32 7.63
CA MET A 8 7.38 20.81 6.53
C MET A 8 8.77 20.20 6.50
N LYS A 9 9.41 20.02 7.67
CA LYS A 9 10.71 19.35 7.75
C LYS A 9 10.61 17.89 7.31
N GLN A 10 9.61 17.17 7.81
CA GLN A 10 9.37 15.78 7.42
C GLN A 10 9.05 15.67 5.93
N ALA A 11 8.28 16.61 5.36
CA ALA A 11 7.97 16.62 3.94
C ALA A 11 9.25 16.72 3.09
N VAL A 12 10.17 17.62 3.46
CA VAL A 12 11.46 17.79 2.78
C VAL A 12 12.34 16.53 2.91
N GLU A 13 12.38 15.90 4.09
CA GLU A 13 13.12 14.65 4.29
C GLU A 13 12.58 13.51 3.43
N GLU A 14 11.26 13.35 3.35
CA GLU A 14 10.64 12.31 2.52
C GLU A 14 10.80 12.61 1.02
N ASP A 15 10.75 13.88 0.62
CA ASP A 15 11.02 14.30 -0.76
C ASP A 15 12.46 13.96 -1.19
N GLN A 16 13.44 14.21 -0.32
CA GLN A 16 14.84 13.84 -0.55
C GLN A 16 15.04 12.31 -0.64
N LYS A 17 14.25 11.53 0.11
CA LYS A 17 14.22 10.07 0.02
C LYS A 17 13.46 9.55 -1.21
N LYS A 18 12.87 10.45 -2.01
CA LYS A 18 11.99 10.14 -3.15
C LYS A 18 10.70 9.41 -2.77
N ASN A 19 10.29 9.52 -1.50
CA ASN A 19 9.00 9.04 -1.02
C ASN A 19 7.92 10.08 -1.36
N TYR A 20 7.69 10.28 -2.66
CA TYR A 20 6.89 11.39 -3.18
C TYR A 20 5.44 11.40 -2.66
N GLN A 21 4.86 10.22 -2.40
CA GLN A 21 3.51 10.09 -1.83
C GLN A 21 3.41 10.69 -0.42
N ASP A 22 4.33 10.28 0.45
CA ASP A 22 4.36 10.74 1.83
C ASP A 22 4.82 12.20 1.92
N ALA A 23 5.80 12.59 1.09
CA ALA A 23 6.23 13.98 0.97
C ALA A 23 5.05 14.89 0.57
N LEU A 24 4.28 14.50 -0.45
CA LEU A 24 3.11 15.25 -0.90
C LEU A 24 2.05 15.40 0.20
N ARG A 25 1.76 14.32 0.93
CA ARG A 25 0.82 14.35 2.06
C ARG A 25 1.29 15.31 3.15
N LEU A 26 2.56 15.23 3.53
CA LEU A 26 3.16 16.08 4.56
C LEU A 26 3.23 17.56 4.14
N TYR A 27 3.57 17.84 2.87
CA TYR A 27 3.50 19.21 2.32
C TYR A 27 2.09 19.77 2.40
N THR A 28 1.08 18.99 2.00
CA THR A 28 -0.33 19.42 2.06
C THR A 28 -0.74 19.74 3.50
N CYS A 29 -0.44 18.85 4.45
CA CYS A 29 -0.71 19.10 5.86
C CYS A 29 0.03 20.33 6.41
N GLY A 30 1.31 20.50 6.08
CA GLY A 30 2.10 21.66 6.52
C GLY A 30 1.58 22.98 5.95
N LEU A 31 1.08 22.96 4.71
CA LEU A 31 0.57 24.15 4.01
C LEU A 31 -0.67 24.70 4.71
N ASP A 32 -1.57 23.82 5.18
CA ASP A 32 -2.74 24.24 5.97
C ASP A 32 -2.34 25.06 7.21
N TYR A 33 -1.30 24.61 7.92
CA TYR A 33 -0.77 25.34 9.07
C TYR A 33 -0.12 26.68 8.69
N LEU A 34 0.60 26.73 7.57
CA LEU A 34 1.20 27.99 7.09
C LEU A 34 0.12 28.99 6.64
N VAL A 35 -0.99 28.52 6.07
CA VAL A 35 -2.15 29.37 5.74
C VAL A 35 -2.78 29.95 7.00
N GLU A 36 -2.94 29.14 8.06
CA GLU A 36 -3.40 29.63 9.36
C GLU A 36 -2.44 30.67 9.96
N ALA A 37 -1.13 30.40 9.94
CA ALA A 37 -0.12 31.34 10.41
C ALA A 37 -0.15 32.66 9.63
N PHE A 38 -0.30 32.60 8.30
CA PHE A 38 -0.42 33.77 7.43
C PHE A 38 -1.66 34.63 7.74
N LYS A 39 -2.78 34.00 8.14
CA LYS A 39 -4.02 34.70 8.52
C LYS A 39 -3.89 35.43 9.86
N LEU A 40 -3.07 34.91 10.77
CA LEU A 40 -2.89 35.45 12.12
C LEU A 40 -1.76 36.48 12.21
N GLU A 41 -0.80 36.44 11.29
CA GLU A 41 0.36 37.34 11.27
C GLU A 41 -0.05 38.78 10.91
N LYS A 42 0.42 39.74 11.71
CA LYS A 42 0.13 41.17 11.58
C LYS A 42 1.32 41.96 11.07
N ASP A 43 2.54 41.49 11.33
CA ASP A 43 3.74 42.15 10.83
C ASP A 43 3.86 41.93 9.30
N PRO A 44 3.90 43.00 8.49
CA PRO A 44 3.94 42.88 7.04
C PRO A 44 5.15 42.13 6.51
N LYS A 45 6.32 42.24 7.18
CA LYS A 45 7.54 41.55 6.76
C LYS A 45 7.43 40.06 7.04
N ASN A 46 6.97 39.68 8.23
CA ASN A 46 6.76 38.28 8.57
C ASN A 46 5.68 37.65 7.70
N ARG A 47 4.59 38.38 7.44
CA ARG A 47 3.51 37.94 6.57
C ARG A 47 3.99 37.68 5.14
N GLN A 48 4.88 38.53 4.63
CA GLN A 48 5.51 38.33 3.33
C GLN A 48 6.42 37.09 3.32
N ALA A 49 7.25 36.89 4.35
CA ALA A 49 8.11 35.71 4.47
C ALA A 49 7.30 34.40 4.54
N ILE A 50 6.16 34.38 5.25
CA ILE A 50 5.27 33.22 5.30
C ILE A 50 4.65 32.95 3.93
N LYS A 51 4.26 34.01 3.20
CA LYS A 51 3.69 33.91 1.85
C LYS A 51 4.68 33.30 0.87
N GLU A 52 5.93 33.75 0.87
CA GLU A 52 6.98 33.21 0.01
C GLU A 52 7.19 31.71 0.25
N LYS A 53 7.18 31.27 1.52
CA LYS A 53 7.26 29.85 1.85
C LYS A 53 6.02 29.06 1.48
N LEU A 54 4.83 29.64 1.57
CA LEU A 54 3.60 29.01 1.07
C LEU A 54 3.69 28.73 -0.43
N GLU A 55 4.14 29.72 -1.21
CA GLU A 55 4.29 29.60 -2.67
C GLU A 55 5.32 28.54 -3.04
N GLU A 56 6.50 28.55 -2.40
CA GLU A 56 7.57 27.56 -2.61
C GLU A 56 7.10 26.12 -2.34
N TYR A 57 6.45 25.88 -1.20
CA TYR A 57 6.00 24.54 -0.84
C TYR A 57 4.78 24.08 -1.63
N MET A 58 3.93 25.01 -2.06
CA MET A 58 2.79 24.69 -2.93
C MET A 58 3.25 24.31 -4.34
N GLU A 59 4.19 25.06 -4.92
CA GLU A 59 4.80 24.71 -6.20
C GLU A 59 5.46 23.32 -6.13
N ARG A 60 6.20 23.03 -5.05
CA ARG A 60 6.81 21.72 -4.87
C ARG A 60 5.76 20.61 -4.74
N ALA A 61 4.68 20.82 -4.00
CA ALA A 61 3.59 19.86 -3.88
C ALA A 61 2.91 19.59 -5.24
N GLU A 62 2.75 20.60 -6.09
CA GLU A 62 2.22 20.41 -7.44
C GLU A 62 3.17 19.62 -8.34
N GLN A 63 4.47 19.91 -8.28
CA GLN A 63 5.49 19.10 -8.97
C GLN A 63 5.45 17.64 -8.48
N LEU A 64 5.33 17.42 -7.18
CA LEU A 64 5.24 16.06 -6.61
C LEU A 64 3.98 15.33 -7.06
N LYS A 65 2.82 16.01 -7.20
CA LYS A 65 1.61 15.39 -7.78
C LYS A 65 1.83 14.91 -9.22
N THR A 66 2.51 15.73 -10.03
CA THR A 66 2.80 15.32 -11.42
C THR A 66 3.80 14.17 -11.44
N MET A 67 4.81 14.18 -10.56
CA MET A 67 5.73 13.07 -10.38
C MET A 67 5.03 11.81 -9.88
N GLU A 68 4.13 11.85 -8.90
CA GLU A 68 3.32 10.70 -8.47
C GLU A 68 2.50 10.10 -9.60
N SER A 69 1.91 10.95 -10.45
CA SER A 69 1.17 10.49 -11.63
C SER A 69 2.07 9.94 -12.74
N SER A 70 3.35 10.30 -12.75
CA SER A 70 4.33 9.95 -13.80
C SER A 70 5.41 8.95 -13.37
N HIS A 71 5.58 8.70 -12.06
CA HIS A 71 6.52 7.76 -11.47
C HIS A 71 5.74 6.52 -11.01
N PRO A 72 5.71 5.45 -11.83
CA PRO A 72 5.12 4.18 -11.43
C PRO A 72 5.87 3.52 -10.25
N GLY A 73 7.07 3.99 -9.87
CA GLY A 73 7.93 3.36 -8.87
C GLY A 73 7.30 3.10 -7.49
N GLY A 74 6.46 4.03 -6.97
CA GLY A 74 5.77 3.82 -5.69
C GLY A 74 4.65 2.79 -5.77
N LYS A 75 3.88 2.79 -6.87
CA LYS A 75 2.87 1.75 -7.16
C LYS A 75 3.52 0.41 -7.45
N GLU A 76 4.63 0.39 -8.17
CA GLU A 76 5.40 -0.80 -8.52
C GLU A 76 5.92 -1.49 -7.25
N GLU A 77 6.48 -0.73 -6.30
CA GLU A 77 6.96 -1.29 -5.03
C GLU A 77 5.80 -1.81 -4.15
N GLN A 78 4.68 -1.10 -4.09
CA GLN A 78 3.48 -1.58 -3.38
C GLN A 78 2.92 -2.86 -4.01
N LEU A 79 2.82 -2.90 -5.34
CA LEU A 79 2.39 -4.09 -6.09
C LEU A 79 3.35 -5.26 -5.88
N GLN A 80 4.66 -5.01 -5.84
CA GLN A 80 5.66 -6.04 -5.56
C GLN A 80 5.53 -6.60 -4.13
N LYS A 81 5.34 -5.74 -3.12
CA LYS A 81 5.10 -6.15 -1.73
C LYS A 81 3.80 -6.96 -1.61
N GLU A 82 2.74 -6.52 -2.27
CA GLU A 82 1.47 -7.24 -2.31
C GLU A 82 1.60 -8.60 -3.02
N LEU A 83 2.39 -8.66 -4.10
CA LEU A 83 2.67 -9.89 -4.84
C LEU A 83 3.40 -10.92 -3.98
N ILE A 84 4.48 -10.53 -3.30
CA ILE A 84 5.25 -11.40 -2.40
C ILE A 84 4.36 -11.96 -1.29
N SER A 85 3.50 -11.12 -0.70
CA SER A 85 2.54 -11.53 0.33
C SER A 85 1.51 -12.55 -0.18
N LYS A 86 1.00 -12.34 -1.40
CA LYS A 86 0.07 -13.27 -2.06
C LYS A 86 0.74 -14.60 -2.41
N GLU A 87 1.98 -14.59 -2.88
CA GLU A 87 2.76 -15.81 -3.16
C GLU A 87 2.98 -16.66 -1.90
N GLU A 88 3.28 -16.03 -0.77
CA GLU A 88 3.42 -16.73 0.51
C GLU A 88 2.09 -17.36 0.96
N THR A 89 0.98 -16.69 0.72
CA THR A 89 -0.37 -17.19 1.02
C THR A 89 -0.72 -18.40 0.16
N ILE A 90 -0.47 -18.35 -1.14
CA ILE A 90 -0.68 -19.46 -2.07
C ILE A 90 0.14 -20.68 -1.63
N ARG A 91 1.42 -20.47 -1.26
CA ARG A 91 2.29 -21.56 -0.75
C ARG A 91 1.69 -22.24 0.48
N LYS A 92 1.23 -21.48 1.48
CA LYS A 92 0.60 -22.03 2.70
C LYS A 92 -0.64 -22.86 2.36
N LEU A 93 -1.49 -22.36 1.45
CA LEU A 93 -2.68 -23.08 0.99
C LEU A 93 -2.32 -24.38 0.24
N MET A 94 -1.26 -24.40 -0.56
CA MET A 94 -0.79 -25.62 -1.24
C MET A 94 -0.27 -26.68 -0.27
N GLU A 95 0.43 -26.26 0.78
CA GLU A 95 0.89 -27.15 1.86
C GLU A 95 -0.31 -27.74 2.62
N GLU A 96 -1.30 -26.91 2.96
CA GLU A 96 -2.56 -27.35 3.59
C GLU A 96 -3.34 -28.33 2.69
N ASN A 97 -3.43 -28.04 1.40
CA ASN A 97 -4.07 -28.92 0.40
C ASN A 97 -3.43 -30.32 0.39
N THR A 98 -2.10 -30.37 0.47
CA THR A 98 -1.33 -31.62 0.52
C THR A 98 -1.63 -32.40 1.81
N ARG A 99 -1.71 -31.69 2.94
CA ARG A 99 -2.09 -32.28 4.23
C ARG A 99 -3.51 -32.84 4.22
N LEU A 100 -4.49 -32.06 3.76
CA LEU A 100 -5.89 -32.49 3.68
C LEU A 100 -6.06 -33.71 2.77
N LYS A 101 -5.32 -33.77 1.65
CA LYS A 101 -5.29 -34.98 0.79
C LYS A 101 -4.76 -36.21 1.52
N ALA A 102 -3.68 -36.07 2.29
CA ALA A 102 -3.13 -37.17 3.08
C ALA A 102 -4.09 -37.62 4.18
N GLU A 103 -4.78 -36.68 4.82
CA GLU A 103 -5.80 -36.94 5.84
C GLU A 103 -7.02 -37.67 5.27
N ILE A 104 -7.53 -37.24 4.11
CA ILE A 104 -8.58 -37.95 3.37
C ILE A 104 -8.18 -39.40 3.10
N ASN A 105 -6.94 -39.64 2.66
CA ASN A 105 -6.47 -41.01 2.38
C ASN A 105 -6.41 -41.87 3.64
N LYS A 106 -6.05 -41.30 4.80
CA LYS A 106 -6.09 -42.00 6.09
C LYS A 106 -7.54 -42.28 6.52
N LEU A 107 -8.41 -41.28 6.52
CA LEU A 107 -9.80 -41.40 6.96
C LEU A 107 -10.62 -42.37 6.10
N LYS A 108 -10.32 -42.47 4.80
CA LYS A 108 -10.90 -43.51 3.92
C LYS A 108 -10.66 -44.93 4.41
N THR A 109 -9.60 -45.16 5.19
CA THR A 109 -9.22 -46.48 5.71
C THR A 109 -9.66 -46.72 7.15
N THR A 110 -10.05 -45.67 7.90
CA THR A 110 -10.23 -45.77 9.37
C THR A 110 -11.48 -45.10 9.96
N SER A 111 -12.18 -44.18 9.27
CA SER A 111 -13.25 -43.35 9.89
C SER A 111 -14.59 -43.35 9.12
N GLY A 112 -15.65 -42.91 9.82
CA GLY A 112 -17.03 -42.81 9.34
C GLY A 112 -17.29 -41.67 8.34
N SER A 113 -18.35 -41.83 7.55
CA SER A 113 -18.71 -41.00 6.39
C SER A 113 -18.73 -39.47 6.62
N GLU A 114 -19.03 -39.00 7.83
CA GLU A 114 -19.24 -37.57 8.09
C GLU A 114 -17.94 -36.77 8.21
N GLU A 115 -16.93 -37.27 8.93
CA GLU A 115 -15.62 -36.61 9.03
C GLU A 115 -14.92 -36.54 7.66
N LEU A 116 -15.03 -37.60 6.87
CA LEU A 116 -14.50 -37.64 5.51
C LEU A 116 -15.14 -36.56 4.62
N LYS A 117 -16.47 -36.38 4.69
CA LYS A 117 -17.18 -35.33 3.94
C LYS A 117 -16.75 -33.93 4.38
N ARG A 118 -16.53 -33.72 5.68
CA ARG A 118 -16.06 -32.45 6.21
C ARG A 118 -14.69 -32.08 5.63
N VAL A 119 -13.71 -32.97 5.72
CA VAL A 119 -12.34 -32.72 5.23
C VAL A 119 -12.33 -32.58 3.70
N GLN A 120 -13.20 -33.29 2.98
CA GLN A 120 -13.38 -33.11 1.53
C GLN A 120 -13.91 -31.71 1.18
N ASN A 121 -14.87 -31.18 1.93
CA ASN A 121 -15.37 -29.82 1.72
C ASN A 121 -14.30 -28.77 2.01
N GLU A 122 -13.51 -28.96 3.06
CA GLU A 122 -12.37 -28.08 3.39
C GLU A 122 -11.32 -28.10 2.26
N LEU A 123 -11.03 -29.27 1.67
CA LEU A 123 -10.14 -29.40 0.51
C LEU A 123 -10.68 -28.67 -0.73
N ILE A 124 -11.99 -28.74 -0.98
CA ILE A 124 -12.63 -28.05 -2.12
C ILE A 124 -12.52 -26.54 -1.95
N ALA A 125 -12.83 -26.01 -0.75
CA ALA A 125 -12.72 -24.59 -0.45
C ALA A 125 -11.27 -24.09 -0.61
N ALA A 126 -10.29 -24.84 -0.12
CA ALA A 126 -8.88 -24.50 -0.27
C ALA A 126 -8.44 -24.44 -1.75
N LYS A 127 -8.91 -25.39 -2.59
CA LYS A 127 -8.64 -25.37 -4.04
C LYS A 127 -9.25 -24.15 -4.73
N GLN A 128 -10.53 -23.88 -4.47
CA GLN A 128 -11.19 -22.69 -5.01
C GLN A 128 -10.44 -21.41 -4.64
N LYS A 129 -9.94 -21.33 -3.40
CA LYS A 129 -9.18 -20.17 -2.97
C LYS A 129 -7.83 -20.01 -3.66
N ILE A 130 -7.16 -21.11 -3.97
CA ILE A 130 -5.92 -21.11 -4.77
C ILE A 130 -6.23 -20.62 -6.20
N ASP A 131 -7.25 -21.18 -6.84
CA ASP A 131 -7.63 -20.82 -8.21
C ASP A 131 -7.99 -19.32 -8.33
N GLU A 132 -8.72 -18.76 -7.36
CA GLU A 132 -9.01 -17.32 -7.28
C GLU A 132 -7.74 -16.47 -7.23
N LEU A 133 -6.76 -16.89 -6.43
CA LEU A 133 -5.52 -16.14 -6.23
C LEU A 133 -4.57 -16.28 -7.44
N GLU A 134 -4.56 -17.42 -8.13
CA GLU A 134 -3.81 -17.64 -9.37
C GLU A 134 -4.40 -16.82 -10.53
N LEU A 135 -5.74 -16.74 -10.67
CA LEU A 135 -6.39 -15.89 -11.66
C LEU A 135 -6.00 -14.41 -11.51
N VAL A 136 -5.96 -13.91 -10.26
CA VAL A 136 -5.52 -12.54 -9.98
C VAL A 136 -4.04 -12.33 -10.35
N TRP A 137 -3.21 -13.37 -10.18
CA TRP A 137 -1.79 -13.32 -10.53
C TRP A 137 -1.55 -13.26 -12.04
N ASP A 138 -2.31 -14.01 -12.83
CA ASP A 138 -2.23 -13.97 -14.30
C ASP A 138 -2.61 -12.60 -14.86
N VAL A 139 -3.65 -11.97 -14.30
CA VAL A 139 -4.06 -10.60 -14.67
C VAL A 139 -2.95 -9.59 -14.34
N VAL A 140 -2.35 -9.66 -13.16
CA VAL A 140 -1.27 -8.75 -12.75
C VAL A 140 -0.03 -8.90 -13.62
N LYS A 141 0.34 -10.13 -14.01
CA LYS A 141 1.46 -10.38 -14.92
C LYS A 141 1.21 -9.86 -16.33
N SER A 142 -0.01 -9.99 -16.84
CA SER A 142 -0.38 -9.48 -18.15
C SER A 142 -0.27 -7.94 -18.23
N VAL A 143 -0.53 -7.24 -17.12
CA VAL A 143 -0.40 -5.76 -17.05
C VAL A 143 1.07 -5.31 -17.02
N LYS A 144 2.00 -6.13 -16.50
CA LYS A 144 3.45 -5.83 -16.51
C LYS A 144 4.14 -6.09 -17.85
N GLY A 145 3.48 -6.78 -18.78
CA GLY A 145 4.03 -7.18 -20.07
C GLY A 145 3.75 -6.23 -21.24
N GLN A 146 3.12 -5.07 -21.00
CA GLN A 146 2.77 -4.06 -22.01
C GLN A 146 3.46 -2.73 -21.76
#